data_AF-A0A9E0BPQ6-F1
#
_entry.id   AF-A0A9E0BPQ6-F1
#
_cell.length_a   1.000
_cell.length_b   1.000
_cell.length_c   1.000
_cell.angle_alpha   90.00
_cell.angle_beta   90.00
_cell.angle_gamma   90.00
#
_symmetry.space_group_name_H-M   'P 1'
#
loop_
_entity.id
_entity.type
_entity.pdbx_description
1 polymer ?
#
loop_
_entity_poly.entity_id
_entity_poly.type
_entity_poly.pdbx_seq_one_letter_code
_entity_poly.pdbx_strand_id
1 'polypeptide(L)'
;MSEQPILLDSLQMARFVARGFLRFDGVVPDEINRQFLAEVGEAAEPEPGRKVMRAFGELLGQAEIPEVAAGVPLAATYPQGSAIR
;
A
#
# COMPACT_ATOMS: atom_id res chain seq x y z
N MET A 1 1.09 -0.40 29.20
CA MET A 1 2.08 0.56 28.67
C MET A 1 1.35 1.43 27.68
N SER A 2 1.26 2.74 27.91
CA SER A 2 0.61 3.66 26.98
C SER A 2 1.51 3.82 25.75
N GLU A 3 1.07 3.30 24.60
CA GLU A 3 1.74 3.54 23.32
C GLU A 3 1.61 5.03 23.00
N GLN A 4 2.73 5.75 22.99
CA GLN A 4 2.75 7.12 22.51
C GLN A 4 2.46 7.11 21.00
N PRO A 5 1.60 8.01 20.50
CA PRO A 5 1.33 8.09 19.08
C PRO A 5 2.63 8.40 18.33
N ILE A 6 2.90 7.64 17.27
CA ILE A 6 4.02 7.91 16.37
C ILE A 6 3.66 9.18 15.59
N LEU A 7 4.35 10.27 15.90
CA LEU A 7 4.17 11.58 15.26
C LEU A 7 5.18 11.77 14.13
N LEU A 8 4.83 12.60 13.16
CA LEU A 8 5.76 13.04 12.11
C LEU A 8 6.87 13.90 12.71
N ASP A 9 8.11 13.67 12.29
CA ASP A 9 9.21 14.58 12.61
C ASP A 9 9.15 15.87 11.77
N SER A 10 9.99 16.86 12.12
CA SER A 10 10.01 18.15 11.42
C SER A 10 10.39 18.04 9.94
N LEU A 11 11.24 17.09 9.57
CA LEU A 11 11.66 16.88 8.18
C LEU A 11 10.54 16.25 7.36
N GLN A 12 9.82 15.29 7.92
CA GLN A 12 8.62 14.70 7.34
C GLN A 12 7.54 15.75 7.18
N MET A 13 7.28 16.59 8.19
CA MET A 13 6.31 17.68 8.06
C MET A 13 6.70 18.66 6.94
N ALA A 14 7.98 19.05 6.86
CA ALA A 14 8.47 19.92 5.79
C ALA A 14 8.31 19.29 4.39
N ARG A 15 8.60 17.99 4.24
CA ARG A 15 8.39 17.24 2.99
C ARG A 15 6.93 17.18 2.58
N PHE A 16 6.05 16.93 3.55
CA PHE A 16 4.60 16.91 3.31
C PHE A 16 4.11 18.28 2.83
N VAL A 17 4.49 19.37 3.51
CA VAL A 17 4.12 20.74 3.10
C VAL A 17 4.65 21.07 1.71
N ALA A 18 5.87 20.66 1.38
CA ALA A 18 6.48 20.97 0.08
C ALA A 18 5.93 20.13 -1.09
N ARG A 19 5.44 18.90 -0.84
CA ARG A 19 5.09 17.93 -1.90
C ARG A 19 3.62 17.52 -1.94
N GLY A 20 2.87 17.75 -0.86
CA GLY A 20 1.49 17.30 -0.68
C GLY A 20 1.35 15.82 -0.31
N PHE A 21 2.44 15.06 -0.15
CA PHE A 21 2.40 13.65 0.23
C PHE A 21 3.67 13.22 0.99
N LEU A 22 3.58 12.07 1.68
CA LEU A 22 4.72 11.38 2.29
C LEU A 22 4.84 9.96 1.74
N ARG A 23 6.08 9.50 1.62
CA ARG A 23 6.42 8.11 1.29
C ARG A 23 7.08 7.49 2.51
N PHE A 24 6.56 6.36 2.94
CA PHE A 24 7.15 5.54 4.00
C PHE A 24 7.62 4.21 3.39
N ASP A 25 8.92 4.03 3.31
CA ASP A 25 9.51 2.80 2.79
C ASP A 25 9.38 1.67 3.82
N GLY A 26 8.90 0.50 3.40
CA GLY A 26 8.78 -0.68 4.26
C GLY A 26 7.77 -0.54 5.40
N VAL A 27 6.81 0.38 5.27
CA VAL A 27 5.80 0.63 6.31
C VAL A 27 4.82 -0.52 6.49
N VAL A 28 4.54 -1.27 5.41
CA VAL A 28 3.70 -2.46 5.44
C VAL A 28 4.55 -3.67 5.84
N PRO A 29 4.16 -4.44 6.87
CA PRO A 29 4.87 -5.66 7.26
C PRO A 29 4.98 -6.66 6.10
N ASP A 30 6.11 -7.36 6.02
CA ASP A 30 6.40 -8.32 4.93
C ASP A 30 5.34 -9.41 4.76
N GLU A 31 4.77 -9.90 5.86
CA GLU A 31 3.70 -10.90 5.82
C GLU A 31 2.46 -10.38 5.08
N ILE A 32 2.05 -9.15 5.38
CA ILE A 32 0.91 -8.50 4.75
C ILE A 32 1.21 -8.19 3.27
N ASN A 33 2.43 -7.76 2.95
CA ASN A 33 2.84 -7.56 1.54
C ASN A 33 2.76 -8.85 0.72
N ARG A 34 3.23 -9.97 1.27
CA ARG A 34 3.12 -11.28 0.60
C ARG A 34 1.67 -11.71 0.43
N GLN A 35 0.87 -11.52 1.47
CA GLN A 35 -0.56 -11.83 1.43
C GLN A 35 -1.29 -11.01 0.36
N PHE A 36 -1.03 -9.72 0.26
CA PHE A 36 -1.57 -8.85 -0.78
C PHE A 36 -1.25 -9.36 -2.18
N LEU A 37 0.01 -9.75 -2.43
CA LEU A 37 0.42 -10.30 -3.73
C LEU A 37 -0.28 -11.63 -4.06
N ALA A 38 -0.62 -12.42 -3.05
CA ALA A 38 -1.39 -13.65 -3.24
C ALA A 38 -2.89 -13.38 -3.50
N GLU A 39 -3.46 -12.36 -2.86
CA GLU A 39 -4.89 -12.03 -2.92
C GLU A 39 -5.29 -11.20 -4.14
N VAL A 40 -4.44 -10.26 -4.60
CA VAL A 40 -4.67 -9.48 -5.82
C VAL A 40 -4.67 -10.37 -7.09
N GLY A 41 -4.18 -11.59 -6.96
CA GLY A 41 -4.09 -12.55 -8.05
C GLY A 41 -2.91 -12.28 -8.99
N GLU A 42 -2.68 -13.22 -9.89
CA GLU A 42 -1.63 -13.09 -10.89
C GLU A 42 -2.06 -12.15 -12.02
N ALA A 43 -1.09 -11.42 -12.56
CA ALA A 43 -1.28 -10.75 -13.84
C ALA A 43 -1.73 -11.77 -14.88
N ALA A 44 -2.72 -11.40 -15.73
CA ALA A 44 -3.03 -12.19 -16.90
C ALA A 44 -1.74 -12.53 -17.67
N GLU A 45 -1.60 -13.79 -18.10
CA GLU A 45 -0.39 -14.28 -18.75
C GLU A 45 0.12 -13.30 -19.83
N PRO A 46 1.44 -13.09 -19.91
CA PRO A 46 2.00 -12.16 -20.88
C PRO A 46 1.74 -12.65 -22.31
N GLU A 47 0.81 -12.00 -23.00
CA GLU A 47 0.58 -12.24 -24.42
C GLU A 47 1.76 -11.71 -25.26
N PRO A 48 2.24 -12.45 -26.28
CA PRO A 48 3.30 -11.99 -27.16
C PRO A 48 2.96 -10.64 -27.81
N GLY A 49 3.81 -9.63 -27.62
CA GLY A 49 3.61 -8.27 -28.13
C GLY A 49 2.88 -7.32 -27.18
N ARG A 50 2.37 -7.79 -26.04
CA ARG A 50 1.80 -6.94 -24.99
C ARG A 50 2.91 -6.19 -24.26
N LYS A 51 2.79 -4.86 -24.15
CA LYS A 51 3.75 -4.02 -23.43
C LYS A 51 3.61 -4.23 -21.92
N VAL A 52 4.71 -4.52 -21.24
CA VAL A 52 4.77 -4.71 -19.77
C VAL A 52 4.08 -3.57 -19.01
N MET A 53 4.36 -2.31 -19.38
CA MET A 53 3.74 -1.14 -18.74
C MET A 53 2.21 -1.11 -18.86
N ARG A 54 1.64 -1.69 -19.93
CA ARG A 54 0.18 -1.76 -20.12
C ARG A 54 -0.43 -2.86 -19.24
N ALA A 55 0.18 -4.05 -19.22
CA ALA A 55 -0.26 -5.14 -18.35
C ALA A 55 -0.18 -4.74 -16.86
N PHE A 56 0.88 -4.02 -16.48
CA PHE A 56 1.04 -3.47 -15.14
C PHE A 56 -0.03 -2.42 -14.81
N GLY A 57 -0.33 -1.51 -15.75
CA GLY A 57 -1.39 -0.51 -15.58
C GLY A 57 -2.79 -1.13 -15.48
N GLU A 58 -3.07 -2.19 -16.24
CA GLU A 58 -4.33 -2.94 -16.16
C GLU A 58 -4.44 -3.69 -14.82
N LEU A 59 -3.36 -4.32 -14.35
CA LEU A 59 -3.32 -4.95 -13.02
C LEU A 59 -3.54 -3.93 -11.91
N LEU A 60 -2.92 -2.75 -11.97
CA LEU A 60 -3.17 -1.65 -11.01
C LEU A 60 -4.59 -1.08 -11.10
N GLY A 61 -5.20 -1.09 -12.29
CA GLY A 61 -6.57 -0.63 -12.48
C GLY A 61 -7.62 -1.65 -12.05
N GLN A 62 -7.27 -2.94 -12.00
CA GLN A 62 -8.13 -4.03 -11.54
C GLN A 62 -7.88 -4.41 -10.08
N ALA A 63 -6.66 -4.23 -9.59
CA ALA A 63 -6.31 -4.43 -8.20
C ALA A 63 -6.97 -3.34 -7.37
N GLU A 64 -7.84 -3.75 -6.45
CA GLU A 64 -8.36 -2.86 -5.42
C GLU A 64 -7.20 -2.49 -4.50
N ILE A 65 -6.56 -1.34 -4.76
CA ILE A 65 -5.61 -0.77 -3.80
C ILE A 65 -6.40 -0.54 -2.51
N PRO A 66 -6.00 -1.15 -1.38
CA PRO A 66 -6.76 -1.03 -0.14
C PRO A 66 -6.78 0.43 0.31
N GLU A 67 -7.96 1.03 0.33
CA GLU A 67 -8.16 2.37 0.86
C GLU A 67 -8.54 2.33 2.34
N VAL A 68 -7.98 3.27 3.10
CA VAL A 68 -8.16 3.34 4.55
C VAL A 68 -8.58 4.75 4.91
N ALA A 69 -9.61 4.87 5.75
CA ALA A 69 -10.05 6.16 6.22
C ALA A 69 -8.92 6.88 6.98
N ALA A 70 -8.84 8.21 6.81
CA ALA A 70 -7.88 9.03 7.52
C ALA A 70 -8.03 8.89 9.04
N GLY A 71 -6.91 8.83 9.76
CA GLY A 71 -6.88 8.70 11.22
C GLY A 71 -6.98 7.27 11.74
N VAL A 72 -7.20 6.26 10.88
CA VAL A 72 -7.09 4.85 11.25
C VAL A 72 -5.61 4.53 11.53
N PRO A 73 -5.26 3.98 12.71
CA PRO A 73 -3.90 3.52 12.97
C PRO A 73 -3.49 2.43 11.98
N LEU A 74 -2.23 2.44 11.56
CA LEU A 74 -1.70 1.43 10.64
C LEU A 74 -1.91 -0.01 11.17
N ALA A 75 -1.73 -0.23 12.48
CA ALA A 75 -1.95 -1.52 13.13
C ALA A 75 -3.41 -2.02 13.06
N ALA A 76 -4.36 -1.13 12.79
CA ALA A 76 -5.80 -1.44 12.66
C ALA A 76 -6.28 -1.40 11.19
N THR A 77 -5.36 -1.27 10.24
CA THR A 77 -5.67 -1.10 8.81
C THR A 77 -6.12 -2.40 8.15
N TYR A 78 -5.45 -3.52 8.45
CA TYR A 78 -5.67 -4.80 7.77
C TYR A 78 -6.63 -5.67 8.58
N PRO A 79 -7.69 -6.22 7.96
CA PRO A 79 -8.55 -7.20 8.61
C PRO A 79 -7.76 -8.46 8.98
N GLN A 80 -8.23 -9.19 9.99
CA GLN A 80 -7.55 -10.41 10.41
C GLN A 80 -7.59 -11.45 9.28
N GLY A 81 -6.40 -11.86 8.83
CA GLY A 81 -6.25 -12.89 7.82
C GLY A 81 -6.56 -12.42 6.40
N SER A 82 -6.59 -11.11 6.11
CA SER A 82 -6.67 -10.58 4.75
C SER A 82 -5.86 -9.28 4.61
N ALA A 83 -5.17 -9.11 3.48
CA ALA A 83 -4.47 -7.88 3.12
C ALA A 83 -5.34 -6.94 2.27
N ILE A 84 -6.43 -7.46 1.72
CA ILE A 84 -7.48 -6.73 1.01
C ILE A 84 -8.75 -6.68 1.89
N ARG A 85 -9.60 -5.66 1.71
CA ARG A 85 -10.81 -5.48 2.52
C ARG A 85 -12.00 -6.23 1.94
#